data_AF-A0A2V5R3P4-F1
#
_entry.id   AF-A0A2V5R3P4-F1
#
_cell.length_a   1.000
_cell.length_b   1.000
_cell.length_c   1.000
_cell.angle_alpha   90.00
_cell.angle_beta   90.00
_cell.angle_gamma   90.00
#
_symmetry.space_group_name_H-M   'P 1'
#
loop_
_entity.id
_entity.type
_entity.pdbx_description
1 polymer ?
#
loop_
_entity_poly.entity_id
_entity_poly.type
_entity_poly.pdbx_seq_one_letter_code
_entity_poly.pdbx_strand_id
1 'polypeptide(L)'
;MHRNRECGYQLTSASEIRALRRMLLAGFGKSPQPQLWTVQDLDELREPVEKLRAALPRPIVLQAADLEAPRRVELRPRDYSRLINSFSGWLQLTLEGVSRIKSNTFSMDDVFAACAPLAVDRFPDNRHVREKLRQQMQILRDLGLVLFLGSGRYERLASSS
;
A
#
# COMPACT_ATOMS: atom_id res chain seq x y z
N MET A 1 -14.60 -12.27 -2.52
CA MET A 1 -14.20 -11.93 -3.91
C MET A 1 -14.76 -10.56 -4.26
N HIS A 2 -13.97 -9.49 -4.22
CA HIS A 2 -14.42 -8.17 -4.68
C HIS A 2 -14.06 -8.03 -6.16
N ARG A 3 -15.10 -8.00 -7.01
CA ARG A 3 -14.97 -7.69 -8.44
C ARG A 3 -14.55 -6.23 -8.56
N ASN A 4 -13.45 -5.97 -9.26
CA ASN A 4 -13.11 -4.63 -9.75
C ASN A 4 -14.31 -4.12 -10.54
N ARG A 5 -15.00 -3.08 -10.03
CA ARG A 5 -16.00 -2.35 -10.82
C ARG A 5 -15.20 -1.45 -11.75
N GLU A 6 -15.05 -1.83 -13.01
CA GLU A 6 -14.50 -0.93 -14.01
C GLU A 6 -15.49 0.22 -14.21
N CYS A 7 -15.19 1.36 -13.61
CA CYS A 7 -15.86 2.61 -13.94
C CYS A 7 -15.28 3.12 -15.26
N GLY A 8 -15.97 2.86 -16.37
CA GLY A 8 -15.66 3.44 -17.68
C GLY A 8 -16.44 4.73 -17.92
N TYR A 9 -15.80 5.72 -18.56
CA TYR A 9 -16.47 6.93 -19.05
C TYR A 9 -16.64 6.80 -20.56
N GLN A 10 -17.89 6.77 -21.05
CA GLN A 10 -18.18 6.66 -22.48
C GLN A 10 -18.06 8.03 -23.14
N LEU A 11 -17.14 8.16 -24.09
CA LEU A 11 -17.01 9.34 -24.94
C LEU A 11 -17.81 9.12 -26.23
N THR A 12 -18.75 10.02 -26.50
CA THR A 12 -19.64 9.93 -27.68
C THR A 12 -19.34 11.01 -28.71
N SER A 13 -18.66 12.10 -28.33
CA SER A 13 -18.34 13.20 -29.25
C SER A 13 -16.92 13.12 -29.81
N ALA A 14 -16.80 13.39 -31.12
CA ALA A 14 -15.51 13.52 -31.80
C ALA A 14 -14.65 14.69 -31.28
N SER A 15 -15.25 15.71 -30.65
CA SER A 15 -14.48 16.80 -30.01
C SER A 15 -13.81 16.33 -28.72
N GLU A 16 -14.53 15.58 -27.89
CA GLU A 16 -14.06 15.04 -26.62
C GLU A 16 -12.96 13.99 -26.84
N ILE A 17 -13.15 13.11 -27.84
CA ILE A 17 -12.13 12.11 -28.23
C ILE A 17 -10.83 12.81 -28.65
N ARG A 18 -10.91 13.88 -29.46
CA ARG A 18 -9.73 14.66 -29.86
C ARG A 18 -9.08 15.38 -28.69
N ALA A 19 -9.86 15.90 -27.75
CA ALA A 19 -9.34 16.53 -26.54
C ALA A 19 -8.57 15.51 -25.67
N LEU A 20 -9.16 14.34 -25.40
CA LEU A 20 -8.51 13.27 -24.64
C LEU A 20 -7.24 12.79 -25.33
N ARG A 21 -7.27 12.59 -26.67
CA ARG A 21 -6.08 12.19 -27.42
C ARG A 21 -4.93 13.18 -27.24
N ARG A 22 -5.19 14.49 -27.29
CA ARG A 22 -4.17 15.51 -27.02
C ARG A 22 -3.63 15.42 -25.60
N MET A 23 -4.48 15.21 -24.61
CA MET A 23 -4.06 15.07 -23.21
C MET A 23 -3.19 13.82 -22.99
N LEU A 24 -3.57 12.69 -23.60
CA LEU A 24 -2.79 11.45 -23.55
C LEU A 24 -1.40 11.62 -24.16
N LEU A 25 -1.33 12.21 -25.36
CA LEU A 25 -0.05 12.45 -26.04
C LEU A 25 0.83 13.45 -25.28
N ALA A 26 0.23 14.45 -24.64
CA ALA A 26 0.95 15.40 -23.79
C ALA A 26 1.25 14.86 -22.37
N GLY A 27 0.90 13.61 -22.08
CA GLY A 27 1.09 13.00 -20.76
C GLY A 27 0.41 13.75 -19.62
N PHE A 28 -0.75 14.36 -19.88
CA PHE A 28 -1.46 15.20 -18.93
C PHE A 28 -0.61 16.35 -18.37
N GLY A 29 0.32 16.89 -19.17
CA GLY A 29 1.18 18.02 -18.79
C GLY A 29 2.41 17.65 -17.95
N LYS A 30 2.76 16.36 -17.87
CA LYS A 30 3.99 15.90 -17.22
C LYS A 30 5.23 16.40 -17.97
N SER A 31 6.24 16.83 -17.22
CA SER A 31 7.57 17.16 -17.74
C SER A 31 8.63 16.30 -17.01
N PRO A 32 9.48 15.53 -17.72
CA PRO A 32 9.47 15.38 -19.18
C PRO A 32 8.18 14.71 -19.69
N GLN A 33 7.81 14.98 -20.93
CA GLN A 33 6.69 14.32 -21.57
C GLN A 33 6.93 12.81 -21.62
N PRO A 34 5.88 11.98 -21.50
CA PRO A 34 6.04 10.54 -21.55
C PRO A 34 6.54 10.11 -22.93
N GLN A 35 7.40 9.10 -22.93
CA GLN A 35 7.81 8.45 -24.17
C GLN A 35 6.59 7.76 -24.81
N LEU A 36 6.39 8.02 -26.10
CA LEU A 36 5.40 7.33 -26.91
C LEU A 36 6.06 6.11 -27.54
N TRP A 37 5.38 4.97 -27.47
CA TRP A 37 5.84 3.70 -28.01
C TRP A 37 4.99 3.32 -29.22
N THR A 38 5.62 3.07 -30.35
CA THR A 38 4.97 2.45 -31.50
C THR A 38 4.93 0.93 -31.33
N VAL A 39 4.10 0.26 -32.13
CA VAL A 39 4.06 -1.21 -32.18
C VAL A 39 5.44 -1.77 -32.56
N GLN A 40 6.13 -1.11 -33.49
CA GLN A 40 7.46 -1.51 -33.92
C GLN A 40 8.48 -1.38 -32.80
N ASP A 41 8.48 -0.28 -32.03
CA ASP A 41 9.39 -0.11 -30.89
C ASP A 41 9.20 -1.24 -29.86
N LEU A 42 7.94 -1.67 -29.64
CA LEU A 42 7.63 -2.77 -28.74
C LEU A 42 8.10 -4.12 -29.28
N ASP A 43 7.97 -4.36 -30.59
CA ASP A 43 8.48 -5.57 -31.24
C ASP A 43 10.01 -5.65 -31.17
N GLU A 44 10.71 -4.53 -31.38
CA GLU A 44 12.17 -4.44 -31.29
C GLU A 44 12.69 -4.69 -29.86
N LEU A 45 11.91 -4.30 -28.83
CA LEU A 45 12.26 -4.55 -27.43
C LEU A 45 12.04 -6.00 -26.98
N ARG A 46 11.28 -6.81 -27.72
CA ARG A 46 10.89 -8.16 -27.27
C ARG A 46 12.09 -9.04 -26.95
N GLU A 47 13.04 -9.16 -27.87
CA GLU A 47 14.24 -9.99 -27.70
C GLU A 47 15.15 -9.50 -26.56
N PRO A 48 15.55 -8.21 -26.48
CA PRO A 48 16.31 -7.69 -25.35
C PRO A 48 15.66 -7.93 -23.99
N VAL A 49 14.34 -7.75 -23.89
CA VAL A 49 13.59 -7.92 -22.64
C VAL A 49 13.56 -9.39 -22.22
N GLU A 50 13.33 -10.32 -23.14
CA GLU A 50 13.34 -11.76 -22.83
C GLU A 50 14.75 -12.23 -22.43
N LYS A 51 15.79 -11.75 -23.10
CA LYS A 51 17.19 -12.03 -22.71
C LYS A 51 17.50 -11.51 -21.31
N LEU A 52 17.07 -10.29 -20.99
CA LEU A 52 17.22 -9.72 -19.65
C LEU A 52 16.46 -10.55 -18.61
N ARG A 53 15.20 -10.90 -18.91
CA ARG A 53 14.35 -11.71 -18.02
C ARG A 53 14.94 -13.08 -17.74
N ALA A 54 15.58 -13.70 -18.73
CA ALA A 54 16.28 -14.97 -18.57
C ALA A 54 17.55 -14.86 -17.72
N ALA A 55 18.25 -13.72 -17.78
CA ALA A 55 19.47 -13.46 -17.02
C ALA A 55 19.21 -13.00 -15.58
N LEU A 56 18.06 -12.36 -15.32
CA LEU A 56 17.71 -11.91 -13.98
C LEU A 56 17.46 -13.13 -13.06
N PRO A 57 17.96 -13.09 -11.81
CA PRO A 57 17.64 -14.13 -10.84
C PRO A 57 16.12 -14.17 -10.69
N ARG A 58 15.53 -15.36 -10.84
CA ARG A 58 14.11 -15.55 -10.50
C ARG A 58 13.98 -15.16 -9.04
N PRO A 59 13.02 -14.28 -8.68
CA PRO A 59 12.73 -14.01 -7.28
C PRO A 59 12.55 -15.37 -6.61
N ILE A 60 13.43 -15.68 -5.64
CA ILE A 60 13.24 -16.86 -4.81
C ILE A 60 11.93 -16.59 -4.08
N VAL A 61 10.86 -17.21 -4.55
CA VAL A 61 9.67 -17.39 -3.75
C VAL A 61 10.11 -18.38 -2.69
N LEU A 62 10.59 -17.86 -1.54
CA LEU A 62 10.76 -18.66 -0.35
C LEU A 62 9.41 -19.33 -0.13
N GLN A 63 9.31 -20.62 -0.41
CA GLN A 63 8.16 -21.39 0.00
C GLN A 63 8.12 -21.25 1.51
N ALA A 64 7.04 -20.67 2.03
CA ALA A 64 6.82 -20.46 3.46
C ALA A 64 6.64 -21.78 4.24
N ALA A 65 7.12 -22.90 3.69
CA ALA A 65 6.81 -24.25 4.15
C ALA A 65 7.41 -24.57 5.52
N ASP A 66 8.48 -23.87 5.95
CA ASP A 66 9.13 -24.14 7.24
C ASP A 66 9.52 -22.88 8.03
N LEU A 67 9.01 -21.70 7.65
CA LEU A 67 9.21 -20.51 8.48
C LEU A 67 8.20 -20.58 9.63
N GLU A 68 8.68 -20.93 10.83
CA GLU A 68 7.93 -20.74 12.07
C GLU A 68 7.23 -19.38 12.03
N ALA A 69 5.93 -19.35 12.34
CA ALA A 69 5.19 -18.10 12.38
C ALA A 69 5.96 -17.07 13.23
N PRO A 70 6.14 -15.84 12.73
CA PRO A 70 6.98 -14.86 13.42
C PRO A 70 6.54 -14.71 14.87
N ARG A 71 7.49 -14.83 15.79
CA ARG A 71 7.20 -14.80 17.23
C ARG A 71 6.61 -13.46 17.61
N ARG A 72 5.48 -13.50 18.32
CA ARG A 72 4.94 -12.30 18.96
C ARG A 72 5.87 -11.87 20.10
N VAL A 73 6.12 -10.58 20.18
CA VAL A 73 6.96 -9.95 21.18
C VAL A 73 6.10 -9.07 22.07
N GLU A 74 6.05 -9.40 23.35
CA GLU A 74 5.47 -8.53 24.36
C GLU A 74 6.55 -7.60 24.90
N LEU A 75 6.33 -6.31 24.73
CA LEU A 75 7.16 -5.24 25.25
C LEU A 75 6.55 -4.72 26.55
N ARG A 76 7.41 -4.27 27.47
CA ARG A 76 6.94 -3.57 28.67
C ARG A 76 6.18 -2.29 28.25
N PRO A 77 5.13 -1.86 28.98
CA PRO A 77 4.35 -0.67 28.61
C PRO A 77 5.17 0.60 28.38
N ARG A 78 6.24 0.79 29.15
CA ARG A 78 7.17 1.92 28.98
C ARG A 78 7.96 1.84 27.68
N ASP A 79 8.42 0.66 27.31
CA ASP A 79 9.21 0.44 26.09
C ASP A 79 8.31 0.54 24.85
N TYR A 80 7.10 0.00 24.93
CA TYR A 80 6.11 0.13 23.86
C TYR A 80 5.69 1.60 23.63
N SER A 81 5.47 2.34 24.71
CA SER A 81 5.20 3.80 24.63
C SER A 81 6.37 4.56 23.99
N ARG A 82 7.62 4.22 24.33
CA ARG A 82 8.81 4.81 23.68
C ARG A 82 8.89 4.46 22.20
N LEU A 83 8.57 3.23 21.82
CA LEU A 83 8.51 2.80 20.43
C LEU A 83 7.49 3.63 19.65
N ILE A 84 6.26 3.78 20.16
CA ILE A 84 5.25 4.64 19.53
C ILE A 84 5.78 6.07 19.35
N ASN A 85 6.34 6.65 20.41
CA ASN A 85 6.83 8.03 20.40
C ASN A 85 8.10 8.24 19.55
N SER A 86 8.77 7.16 19.13
CA SER A 86 9.90 7.24 18.21
C SER A 86 9.47 7.46 16.76
N PHE A 87 8.22 7.12 16.41
CA PHE A 87 7.62 7.45 15.13
C PHE A 87 6.96 8.83 15.18
N SER A 88 6.65 9.38 14.01
CA SER A 88 5.96 10.66 13.89
C SER A 88 4.81 10.61 12.88
N GLY A 89 3.94 11.61 12.98
CA GLY A 89 2.87 11.83 12.01
C GLY A 89 1.89 10.65 11.92
N TRP A 90 1.58 10.26 10.69
CA TRP A 90 0.61 9.20 10.41
C TRP A 90 1.05 7.82 10.91
N LEU A 91 2.34 7.52 10.91
CA LEU A 91 2.85 6.22 11.34
C LEU A 91 2.68 6.04 12.86
N GLN A 92 3.02 7.09 13.63
CA GLN A 92 2.79 7.13 15.08
C GLN A 92 1.30 6.96 15.41
N LEU A 93 0.44 7.76 14.75
CA LEU A 93 -1.01 7.67 14.93
C LEU A 93 -1.53 6.26 14.63
N THR A 94 -1.06 5.66 13.53
CA THR A 94 -1.51 4.33 13.11
C THR A 94 -1.09 3.27 14.13
N LEU A 95 0.16 3.30 14.61
CA LEU A 95 0.62 2.35 15.61
C LEU A 95 -0.11 2.50 16.95
N GLU A 96 -0.41 3.74 17.34
CA GLU A 96 -1.23 4.06 18.52
C GLU A 96 -2.68 3.57 18.37
N GLY A 97 -3.29 3.73 17.19
CA GLY A 97 -4.62 3.18 16.93
C GLY A 97 -4.63 1.65 16.95
N VAL A 98 -3.66 1.02 16.28
CA VAL A 98 -3.49 -0.44 16.26
C VAL A 98 -3.28 -1.01 17.66
N SER A 99 -2.58 -0.29 18.55
CA SER A 99 -2.37 -0.75 19.93
C SER A 99 -3.65 -0.75 20.79
N ARG A 100 -4.69 0.00 20.39
CA ARG A 100 -5.98 0.05 21.10
C ARG A 100 -6.93 -1.08 20.71
N ILE A 101 -6.65 -1.79 19.61
CA ILE A 101 -7.46 -2.92 19.16
C ILE A 101 -7.24 -4.10 20.13
N LYS A 102 -8.29 -4.63 20.75
CA LYS A 102 -8.13 -5.71 21.75
C LYS A 102 -7.64 -7.03 21.15
N SER A 103 -8.09 -7.36 19.94
CA SER A 103 -7.71 -8.61 19.26
C SER A 103 -6.29 -8.54 18.71
N ASN A 104 -5.56 -9.65 18.76
CA ASN A 104 -4.26 -9.79 18.09
C ASN A 104 -4.41 -9.97 16.59
N THR A 105 -5.58 -10.41 16.11
CA THR A 105 -5.91 -10.47 14.68
C THR A 105 -7.02 -9.51 14.38
N PHE A 106 -6.82 -8.63 13.41
CA PHE A 106 -7.73 -7.55 13.09
C PHE A 106 -7.76 -7.24 11.59
N SER A 107 -8.80 -6.56 11.15
CA SER A 107 -9.02 -6.17 9.76
C SER A 107 -8.60 -4.71 9.52
N MET A 108 -8.48 -4.34 8.25
CA MET A 108 -8.31 -2.94 7.86
C MET A 108 -9.47 -2.05 8.35
N ASP A 109 -10.68 -2.59 8.50
CA ASP A 109 -11.83 -1.84 9.03
C ASP A 109 -11.67 -1.56 10.53
N ASP A 110 -11.11 -2.51 11.30
CA ASP A 110 -10.78 -2.29 12.71
C ASP A 110 -9.71 -1.20 12.88
N VAL A 111 -8.69 -1.21 12.01
CA VAL A 111 -7.67 -0.14 11.97
C VAL A 111 -8.31 1.21 11.71
N PHE A 112 -9.23 1.27 10.72
CA PHE A 112 -9.95 2.50 10.42
C PHE A 112 -10.79 2.97 11.61
N ALA A 113 -11.56 2.08 12.25
CA ALA A 113 -12.37 2.43 13.42
C ALA A 113 -11.53 2.93 14.60
N ALA A 114 -10.37 2.32 14.84
CA ALA A 114 -9.47 2.71 15.93
C ALA A 114 -8.71 4.02 15.65
N CYS A 115 -8.35 4.28 14.39
CA CYS A 115 -7.55 5.44 14.00
C CYS A 115 -8.39 6.66 13.60
N ALA A 116 -9.64 6.48 13.17
CA ALA A 116 -10.48 7.57 12.65
C ALA A 116 -10.66 8.72 13.66
N PRO A 117 -10.96 8.48 14.96
CA PRO A 117 -11.05 9.56 15.93
C PRO A 117 -9.75 10.35 16.06
N LEU A 118 -8.61 9.65 16.13
CA LEU A 118 -7.29 10.28 16.22
C LEU A 118 -6.95 11.09 14.96
N ALA A 119 -7.35 10.59 13.79
CA ALA A 119 -7.04 11.20 12.50
C ALA A 119 -7.81 12.50 12.29
N VAL A 120 -9.06 12.56 12.74
CA VAL A 120 -9.88 13.80 12.72
C VAL A 120 -9.20 14.90 13.53
N ASP A 121 -8.67 14.55 14.72
CA ASP A 121 -8.05 15.54 15.60
C ASP A 121 -6.66 16.00 15.11
N ARG A 122 -5.83 15.06 14.61
CA ARG A 122 -4.42 15.36 14.24
C ARG A 122 -4.22 15.77 12.78
N PHE A 123 -5.13 15.37 11.89
CA PHE A 123 -5.00 15.60 10.45
C PHE A 123 -6.35 15.99 9.80
N PRO A 124 -6.98 17.09 10.25
CA PRO A 124 -8.33 17.48 9.85
C PRO A 124 -8.49 17.73 8.34
N ASP A 125 -7.44 18.15 7.65
CA ASP A 125 -7.48 18.47 6.22
C ASP A 125 -7.41 17.24 5.30
N ASN A 126 -7.14 16.05 5.85
CA ASN A 126 -6.96 14.86 5.02
C ASN A 126 -8.30 14.19 4.67
N ARG A 127 -8.70 14.26 3.39
CA ARG A 127 -9.93 13.65 2.87
C ARG A 127 -9.81 12.15 2.53
N HIS A 128 -8.60 11.58 2.63
CA HIS A 128 -8.26 10.22 2.21
C HIS A 128 -7.61 9.41 3.35
N VAL A 129 -8.25 9.42 4.52
CA VAL A 129 -7.76 8.75 5.73
C VAL A 129 -7.57 7.25 5.50
N ARG A 130 -8.51 6.57 4.82
CA ARG A 130 -8.46 5.12 4.60
C ARG A 130 -7.29 4.71 3.70
N GLU A 131 -7.02 5.48 2.64
CA GLU A 131 -5.85 5.31 1.78
C GLU A 131 -4.56 5.53 2.56
N LYS A 132 -4.50 6.58 3.37
CA LYS A 132 -3.31 6.91 4.16
C LYS A 132 -3.01 5.82 5.20
N LEU A 133 -4.02 5.31 5.89
CA LEU A 133 -3.87 4.20 6.84
C LEU A 133 -3.44 2.91 6.13
N ARG A 134 -3.94 2.62 4.92
CA ARG A 134 -3.44 1.47 4.12
C ARG A 134 -1.94 1.60 3.84
N GLN A 135 -1.47 2.78 3.48
CA GLN A 135 -0.04 3.03 3.29
C GLN A 135 0.75 2.84 4.59
N GLN A 136 0.23 3.33 5.73
CA GLN A 136 0.92 3.15 7.02
C GLN A 136 0.97 1.69 7.46
N MET A 137 -0.09 0.90 7.22
CA MET A 137 -0.10 -0.54 7.51
C MET A 137 0.94 -1.31 6.68
N GLN A 138 1.20 -0.89 5.44
CA GLN A 138 2.29 -1.45 4.63
C GLN A 138 3.65 -1.17 5.27
N ILE A 139 3.87 0.05 5.76
CA ILE A 139 5.12 0.41 6.47
C ILE A 139 5.25 -0.40 7.77
N LEU A 140 4.20 -0.50 8.58
CA LEU A 140 4.22 -1.30 9.82
C LEU A 140 4.51 -2.79 9.57
N ARG A 141 4.03 -3.33 8.44
CA ARG A 141 4.35 -4.69 7.99
C ARG A 141 5.83 -4.81 7.64
N ASP A 142 6.36 -3.87 6.87
CA ASP A 142 7.76 -3.90 6.43
C ASP A 142 8.72 -3.71 7.62
N LEU A 143 8.27 -3.04 8.68
CA LEU A 143 8.98 -2.94 9.97
C LEU A 143 8.84 -4.18 10.88
N GLY A 144 8.02 -5.16 10.51
CA GLY A 144 7.79 -6.37 11.31
C GLY A 144 6.94 -6.15 12.57
N LEU A 145 6.21 -5.04 12.67
CA LEU A 145 5.33 -4.76 13.81
C LEU A 145 3.96 -5.45 13.68
N VAL A 146 3.56 -5.73 12.44
CA VAL A 146 2.36 -6.49 12.08
C VAL A 146 2.68 -7.49 10.96
N LEU A 147 1.94 -8.59 10.92
CA LEU A 147 1.97 -9.56 9.83
C LEU A 147 0.73 -9.39 8.96
N PHE A 148 0.89 -9.38 7.65
CA PHE A 148 -0.25 -9.38 6.73
C PHE A 148 -0.69 -10.82 6.43
N LEU A 149 -1.92 -11.15 6.82
CA LEU A 149 -2.50 -12.49 6.64
C LEU A 149 -3.23 -12.66 5.29
N GLY A 150 -3.29 -11.60 4.48
CA GLY A 150 -4.09 -11.58 3.25
C GLY A 150 -5.49 -10.99 3.45
N SER A 151 -6.15 -10.61 2.35
CA SER A 151 -7.53 -10.10 2.33
C SER A 151 -7.80 -8.93 3.29
N GLY A 152 -6.82 -8.07 3.54
CA GLY A 152 -6.96 -6.93 4.46
C GLY A 152 -6.95 -7.32 5.95
N ARG A 153 -6.52 -8.54 6.29
CA ARG A 153 -6.34 -9.01 7.66
C ARG A 153 -4.88 -8.92 8.08
N TYR A 154 -4.69 -8.59 9.34
CA TYR A 154 -3.40 -8.40 9.97
C TYR A 154 -3.34 -9.12 11.31
N GLU A 155 -2.13 -9.49 11.71
CA GLU A 155 -1.81 -10.00 13.03
C GLU A 155 -0.78 -9.08 13.69
N ARG A 156 -0.99 -8.78 14.97
CA ARG A 156 -0.05 -8.01 15.78
C ARG A 156 1.16 -8.88 16.13
N LEU A 157 2.36 -8.37 15.85
CA LEU A 157 3.60 -9.01 16.26
C LEU A 157 4.23 -8.34 17.48
N ALA A 158 4.11 -7.01 17.61
CA ALA A 158 4.56 -6.28 18.80
C ALA A 158 3.37 -5.74 19.60
N SER A 159 3.29 -6.08 20.89
CA SER A 159 2.25 -5.61 21.81
C SER A 159 2.82 -5.16 23.14
N SER A 160 1.99 -4.45 23.91
CA SER A 160 2.20 -4.27 25.34
C SER A 160 1.11 -5.05 26.08
N SER A 161 1.50 -5.80 27.09
CA SER A 161 0.62 -6.48 28.06
C SER A 161 0.80 -5.88 29.44
#